data_AF-A0A2U2Z9Y4-F1
#
_entry.id   AF-A0A2U2Z9Y4-F1
#
_cell.length_a   1.000
_cell.length_b   1.000
_cell.length_c   1.000
_cell.angle_alpha   90.00
_cell.angle_beta   90.00
_cell.angle_gamma   90.00
#
_symmetry.space_group_name_H-M   'P 1'
#
loop_
_entity.id
_entity.type
_entity.pdbx_description
1 polymer ?
#
loop_
_entity_poly.entity_id
_entity_poly.type
_entity_poly.pdbx_seq_one_letter_code
_entity_poly.pdbx_strand_id
1 'polypeptide(L)'
;MAGWLFADMLLVLALVSMGDRGDPLAAQASASPSKSADATPSPEPSPTPTGPRSVARKPVKIHLTAAVGDTTRMVEQLRAATTRYQGREAAFVLTFGQAPEPSDGQAYAREVNKALRKARPDMFTEATTRNFWSGGPSGSADLEIYFYTR
;
A
#
# COMPACT_ATOMS: atom_id res chain seq x y z
N MET A 1 -12.06 -42.09 -24.56
CA MET A 1 -11.56 -42.66 -23.30
C MET A 1 -10.28 -41.90 -22.91
N ALA A 2 -10.39 -40.84 -22.11
CA ALA A 2 -9.27 -39.98 -21.70
C ALA A 2 -9.31 -39.61 -20.20
N GLY A 3 -10.16 -40.29 -19.40
CA GLY A 3 -10.31 -40.02 -17.97
C GLY A 3 -9.17 -40.59 -17.11
N TRP A 4 -8.48 -41.62 -17.60
CA TRP A 4 -7.37 -42.26 -16.85
C TRP A 4 -6.14 -41.34 -16.77
N LEU A 5 -5.85 -40.61 -17.85
CA LEU A 5 -4.70 -39.70 -17.93
C LEU A 5 -4.90 -38.43 -17.09
N PHE A 6 -6.17 -37.99 -16.95
CA PHE A 6 -6.51 -36.87 -16.08
C PHE A 6 -6.35 -37.23 -14.59
N ALA A 7 -6.72 -38.46 -14.21
CA ALA A 7 -6.50 -38.95 -12.85
C ALA A 7 -5.01 -39.04 -12.50
N ASP A 8 -4.17 -39.46 -13.44
CA ASP A 8 -2.72 -39.53 -13.26
C ASP A 8 -2.10 -38.14 -13.09
N MET A 9 -2.49 -37.16 -13.93
CA MET A 9 -2.04 -35.77 -13.74
C MET A 9 -2.49 -35.17 -12.42
N LEU A 10 -3.72 -35.43 -11.97
CA LEU A 10 -4.21 -34.96 -10.66
C LEU A 10 -3.47 -35.63 -9.50
N LEU A 11 -3.14 -36.93 -9.62
CA LEU A 11 -2.39 -37.67 -8.61
C LEU A 11 -0.97 -37.11 -8.46
N VAL A 12 -0.28 -36.85 -9.57
CA VAL A 12 1.06 -36.26 -9.57
C VAL A 12 1.05 -34.85 -8.99
N LEU A 13 0.08 -34.00 -9.38
CA LEU A 13 -0.08 -32.65 -8.83
C LEU A 13 -0.34 -32.66 -7.31
N ALA A 14 -1.15 -33.60 -6.82
CA ALA A 14 -1.42 -33.76 -5.39
C ALA A 14 -0.14 -34.14 -4.63
N LEU A 15 0.66 -35.07 -5.15
CA LEU A 15 1.89 -35.54 -4.49
C LEU A 15 2.95 -34.43 -4.38
N VAL A 16 3.13 -33.63 -5.44
CA VAL A 16 4.06 -32.48 -5.44
C VAL A 16 3.65 -31.43 -4.40
N SER A 17 2.36 -31.18 -4.24
CA SER A 17 1.86 -30.17 -3.27
C SER A 17 2.07 -30.55 -1.81
N MET A 18 2.22 -31.86 -1.51
CA MET A 18 2.30 -32.37 -0.15
C MET A 18 3.75 -32.48 0.37
N GLY A 19 4.74 -32.35 -0.52
CA GLY A 19 6.18 -32.43 -0.18
C GLY A 19 6.79 -31.14 0.41
N ASP A 20 6.05 -30.02 0.45
CA ASP A 20 6.58 -28.71 0.84
C ASP A 20 6.31 -28.32 2.31
N ARG A 21 5.82 -29.27 3.14
CA ARG A 21 5.66 -29.02 4.58
C ARG A 21 6.96 -29.30 5.32
N GLY A 22 7.84 -28.30 5.33
CA GLY A 22 8.95 -28.20 6.25
C GLY A 22 8.47 -28.25 7.71
N ASP A 23 9.17 -29.04 8.50
CA ASP A 23 8.93 -29.43 9.89
C ASP A 23 8.84 -28.24 10.87
N PRO A 24 7.70 -28.00 11.57
CA PRO A 24 7.56 -26.92 12.54
C PRO A 24 7.72 -27.38 14.00
N LEU A 25 8.61 -28.35 14.30
CA LEU A 25 8.75 -28.90 15.66
C LEU A 25 10.12 -28.69 16.34
N ALA A 26 10.92 -27.72 15.89
CA ALA A 26 12.15 -27.30 16.59
C ALA A 26 11.98 -25.94 17.31
N ALA A 27 11.07 -25.86 18.29
CA ALA A 27 11.12 -24.83 19.34
C ALA A 27 10.53 -25.40 20.64
N GLN A 28 11.43 -25.95 21.46
CA GLN A 28 11.14 -26.60 22.72
C GLN A 28 10.51 -25.68 23.77
N ALA A 29 9.63 -26.31 24.53
CA ALA A 29 9.17 -26.03 25.89
C ALA A 29 10.10 -25.20 26.79
N SER A 30 9.49 -24.33 27.60
CA SER A 30 9.73 -24.26 29.06
C SER A 30 8.69 -23.40 29.79
N ALA A 31 7.98 -24.06 30.72
CA ALA A 31 7.42 -23.59 32.01
C ALA A 31 6.38 -22.45 32.09
N SER A 32 5.31 -22.75 32.85
CA SER A 32 4.31 -21.88 33.46
C SER A 32 4.27 -22.24 34.97
N PRO A 33 3.68 -21.47 35.92
CA PRO A 33 3.29 -20.05 35.97
C PRO A 33 3.89 -19.32 37.22
N SER A 34 3.80 -17.99 37.30
CA SER A 34 3.75 -17.31 38.60
C SER A 34 2.97 -15.98 38.55
N LYS A 35 2.08 -15.80 39.54
CA LYS A 35 1.28 -14.60 39.81
C LYS A 35 2.16 -13.53 40.45
N SER A 36 2.03 -12.26 40.02
CA SER A 36 1.77 -11.10 40.90
C SER A 36 2.00 -9.76 40.20
N ALA A 37 1.23 -8.79 40.71
CA ALA A 37 1.38 -7.34 40.64
C ALA A 37 0.93 -6.62 39.35
N ASP A 38 -0.29 -6.11 39.48
CA ASP A 38 -0.86 -4.95 38.82
C ASP A 38 0.13 -3.78 38.76
N ALA A 39 0.51 -3.38 37.55
CA ALA A 39 1.16 -2.12 37.27
C ALA A 39 0.66 -1.64 35.91
N THR A 40 -0.08 -0.54 35.91
CA THR A 40 -0.58 0.11 34.70
C THR A 40 0.61 0.49 33.81
N PRO A 41 0.77 -0.05 32.59
CA PRO A 41 1.88 0.33 31.74
C PRO A 41 1.64 1.76 31.24
N SER A 42 2.50 2.67 31.69
CA SER A 42 2.71 3.97 31.06
C SER A 42 2.96 3.75 29.56
N PRO A 43 2.35 4.53 28.64
CA PRO A 43 2.59 4.35 27.20
C PRO A 43 4.06 4.65 26.91
N GLU A 44 4.84 3.60 26.74
CA GLU A 44 6.24 3.68 26.35
C GLU A 44 6.32 4.37 24.98
N PRO A 45 7.19 5.39 24.81
CA PRO A 45 7.36 6.01 23.51
C PRO A 45 7.80 4.95 22.50
N SER A 46 6.99 4.77 21.47
CA SER A 46 7.27 3.82 20.38
C SER A 46 8.71 4.01 19.90
N PRO A 47 9.52 2.94 19.79
CA PRO A 47 10.94 3.08 19.45
C PRO A 47 11.08 3.84 18.14
N THR A 48 11.93 4.87 18.15
CA THR A 48 12.34 5.54 16.91
C THR A 48 13.19 4.53 16.16
N PRO A 49 12.78 4.06 14.97
CA PRO A 49 13.46 2.89 14.44
C PRO A 49 14.81 3.32 13.85
N THR A 50 15.84 2.53 14.16
CA THR A 50 17.27 2.90 14.01
C THR A 50 17.92 2.15 12.84
N GLY A 51 17.12 1.76 11.84
CA GLY A 51 17.56 0.95 10.70
C GLY A 51 17.70 1.75 9.39
N PRO A 52 18.11 1.08 8.29
CA PRO A 52 18.04 1.66 6.97
C PRO A 52 16.63 2.19 6.68
N ARG A 53 16.57 3.33 5.97
CA ARG A 53 15.32 4.00 5.60
C ARG A 53 14.34 2.99 4.99
N SER A 54 13.22 2.78 5.68
CA SER A 54 12.21 1.78 5.34
C SER A 54 10.91 2.44 4.88
N VAL A 55 9.90 1.65 4.49
CA VAL A 55 8.59 2.17 4.07
C VAL A 55 7.52 1.70 5.03
N ALA A 56 6.67 2.63 5.48
CA ALA A 56 5.55 2.30 6.34
C ALA A 56 4.56 1.37 5.62
N ARG A 57 4.15 0.28 6.28
CA ARG A 57 3.23 -0.72 5.69
C ARG A 57 1.83 -0.19 5.41
N LYS A 58 1.36 0.77 6.21
CA LYS A 58 -0.01 1.30 6.12
C LYS A 58 -0.02 2.55 5.22
N PRO A 59 -0.75 2.56 4.09
CA PRO A 59 -0.86 3.74 3.27
C PRO A 59 -1.75 4.80 3.92
N VAL A 60 -1.51 6.04 3.54
CA VAL A 60 -2.50 7.11 3.65
C VAL A 60 -3.37 7.07 2.40
N LYS A 61 -4.69 6.95 2.60
CA LYS A 61 -5.66 6.95 1.50
C LYS A 61 -6.24 8.35 1.32
N ILE A 62 -6.30 8.83 0.08
CA ILE A 62 -6.90 10.11 -0.28
C ILE A 62 -7.83 9.88 -1.46
N HIS A 63 -9.05 10.38 -1.37
CA HIS A 63 -9.96 10.49 -2.50
C HIS A 63 -9.88 11.91 -3.07
N LEU A 64 -9.77 12.02 -4.38
CA LEU A 64 -9.71 13.27 -5.12
C LEU A 64 -10.91 13.38 -6.06
N THR A 65 -11.54 14.56 -6.13
CA THR A 65 -12.63 14.84 -7.07
C THR A 65 -12.39 16.18 -7.78
N ALA A 66 -11.92 16.09 -9.02
CA ALA A 66 -11.62 17.23 -9.88
C ALA A 66 -11.90 16.87 -11.34
N ALA A 67 -12.40 17.81 -12.13
CA ALA A 67 -12.61 17.54 -13.56
C ALA A 67 -11.27 17.26 -14.27
N VAL A 68 -11.32 16.47 -15.35
CA VAL A 68 -10.15 16.25 -16.21
C VAL A 68 -9.63 17.60 -16.72
N GLY A 69 -8.32 17.84 -16.59
CA GLY A 69 -7.70 19.13 -16.94
C GLY A 69 -7.79 20.22 -15.86
N ASP A 70 -8.61 20.09 -14.81
CA ASP A 70 -8.71 21.07 -13.71
C ASP A 70 -7.54 20.91 -12.71
N THR A 71 -6.35 21.25 -13.19
CA THR A 71 -5.10 21.10 -12.42
C THR A 71 -5.09 21.98 -11.17
N THR A 72 -5.74 23.15 -11.21
CA THR A 72 -5.80 24.07 -10.06
C THR A 72 -6.55 23.42 -8.91
N ARG A 73 -7.74 22.87 -9.17
CA ARG A 73 -8.52 22.16 -8.16
C ARG A 73 -7.82 20.91 -7.65
N MET A 74 -7.15 20.17 -8.54
CA MET A 74 -6.33 19.02 -8.12
C MET A 74 -5.27 19.45 -7.10
N VAL A 75 -4.50 20.51 -7.40
CA VAL A 75 -3.43 21.00 -6.52
C VAL A 75 -3.99 21.47 -5.18
N GLU A 76 -5.10 22.20 -5.18
CA GLU A 76 -5.75 22.68 -3.96
C GLU A 76 -6.20 21.54 -3.04
N GLN A 77 -6.95 20.57 -3.59
CA GLN A 77 -7.43 19.42 -2.82
C GLN A 77 -6.28 18.56 -2.30
N LEU A 78 -5.27 18.28 -3.13
CA LEU A 78 -4.11 17.50 -2.72
C LEU A 78 -3.30 18.22 -1.64
N ARG A 79 -3.13 19.54 -1.72
CA ARG A 79 -2.46 20.34 -0.69
C ARG A 79 -3.22 20.25 0.63
N ALA A 80 -4.54 20.44 0.60
CA ALA A 80 -5.39 20.35 1.79
C ALA A 80 -5.31 18.94 2.42
N ALA A 81 -5.53 17.89 1.61
CA ALA A 81 -5.55 16.50 2.07
C ALA A 81 -4.20 16.03 2.65
N THR A 82 -3.09 16.63 2.23
CA THR A 82 -1.74 16.28 2.68
C THR A 82 -1.19 17.22 3.77
N THR A 83 -1.93 18.25 4.19
CA THR A 83 -1.44 19.26 5.14
C THR A 83 -1.00 18.64 6.47
N ARG A 84 -1.77 17.70 7.02
CA ARG A 84 -1.44 17.01 8.28
C ARG A 84 -0.19 16.12 8.23
N TYR A 85 0.41 15.92 7.05
CA TYR A 85 1.60 15.09 6.85
C TYR A 85 2.85 15.90 6.54
N GLN A 86 2.83 17.22 6.80
CA GLN A 86 4.02 18.07 6.71
C GLN A 86 5.24 17.45 7.43
N GLY A 87 6.41 17.60 6.81
CA GLY A 87 7.67 16.99 7.28
C GLY A 87 7.85 15.51 6.94
N ARG A 88 6.86 14.83 6.36
CA ARG A 88 7.00 13.45 5.89
C ARG A 88 7.34 13.41 4.40
N GLU A 89 8.16 12.43 4.02
CA GLU A 89 8.54 12.17 2.63
C GLU A 89 7.85 10.90 2.12
N ALA A 90 7.20 10.98 0.96
CA ALA A 90 6.54 9.84 0.33
C ALA A 90 7.57 8.96 -0.39
N ALA A 91 7.47 7.64 -0.18
CA ALA A 91 8.27 6.64 -0.88
C ALA A 91 7.57 6.19 -2.17
N PHE A 92 6.31 5.79 -2.05
CA PHE A 92 5.48 5.34 -3.17
C PHE A 92 4.12 6.02 -3.15
N VAL A 93 3.61 6.33 -4.35
CA VAL A 93 2.23 6.74 -4.56
C VAL A 93 1.60 5.86 -5.62
N LEU A 94 0.52 5.17 -5.25
CA LEU A 94 -0.32 4.43 -6.18
C LEU A 94 -1.56 5.26 -6.44
N THR A 95 -1.81 5.62 -7.69
CA THR A 95 -2.92 6.49 -8.07
C THR A 95 -3.83 5.74 -9.02
N PHE A 96 -5.10 5.64 -8.65
CA PHE A 96 -6.15 4.91 -9.37
C PHE A 96 -7.11 5.91 -9.97
N GLY A 97 -6.95 6.21 -11.27
CA GLY A 97 -7.84 7.14 -11.97
C GLY A 97 -9.12 6.45 -12.41
N GLN A 98 -10.26 7.08 -12.11
CA GLN A 98 -11.55 6.65 -12.60
C GLN A 98 -11.79 7.22 -14.00
N ALA A 99 -12.18 6.33 -14.92
CA ALA A 99 -12.63 6.64 -16.26
C ALA A 99 -13.29 5.38 -16.85
N PRO A 100 -14.14 5.51 -17.89
CA PRO A 100 -14.70 4.36 -18.59
C PRO A 100 -13.59 3.51 -19.22
N GLU A 101 -12.64 4.16 -19.89
CA GLU A 101 -11.56 3.50 -20.60
C GLU A 101 -10.26 3.43 -19.77
N PRO A 102 -9.50 2.31 -19.83
CA PRO A 102 -8.26 2.16 -19.08
C PRO A 102 -7.20 3.21 -19.38
N SER A 103 -7.04 3.59 -20.65
CA SER A 103 -6.05 4.60 -21.09
C SER A 103 -6.32 5.96 -20.44
N ASP A 104 -7.59 6.35 -20.38
CA ASP A 104 -8.01 7.65 -19.88
C ASP A 104 -7.87 7.71 -18.36
N GLY A 105 -8.18 6.62 -17.66
CA GLY A 105 -7.96 6.52 -16.21
C GLY A 105 -6.47 6.60 -15.85
N GLN A 106 -5.61 5.92 -16.61
CA GLN A 106 -4.15 6.02 -16.41
C GLN A 106 -3.60 7.41 -16.77
N ALA A 107 -4.15 8.06 -17.80
CA ALA A 107 -3.80 9.44 -18.14
C ALA A 107 -4.20 10.40 -17.02
N TYR A 108 -5.41 10.27 -16.50
CA TYR A 108 -5.90 11.06 -15.38
C TYR A 108 -5.07 10.84 -14.11
N ALA A 109 -4.74 9.59 -13.76
CA ALA A 109 -3.85 9.27 -12.65
C ALA A 109 -2.45 9.93 -12.81
N ARG A 110 -1.94 10.02 -14.05
CA ARG A 110 -0.69 10.70 -14.34
C ARG A 110 -0.79 12.21 -14.13
N GLU A 111 -1.91 12.84 -14.49
CA GLU A 111 -2.16 14.26 -14.21
C GLU A 111 -2.22 14.54 -12.71
N VAL A 112 -2.93 13.71 -11.96
CA VAL A 112 -2.98 13.77 -10.49
C VAL A 112 -1.57 13.65 -9.88
N ASN A 113 -0.74 12.74 -10.39
CA ASN A 113 0.64 12.58 -9.94
C ASN A 113 1.53 13.81 -10.24
N LYS A 114 1.30 14.51 -11.35
CA LYS A 114 1.94 15.81 -11.62
C LYS A 114 1.43 16.88 -10.64
N ALA A 115 0.12 16.89 -10.34
CA ALA A 115 -0.48 17.82 -9.39
C ALA A 115 0.03 17.61 -7.96
N LEU A 116 0.28 16.37 -7.52
CA LEU A 116 0.92 16.07 -6.22
C LEU A 116 2.26 16.78 -6.05
N ARG A 117 3.14 16.66 -7.06
CA ARG A 117 4.47 17.29 -7.05
C ARG A 117 4.39 18.81 -7.02
N LYS A 118 3.40 19.41 -7.70
CA LYS A 118 3.13 20.85 -7.62
C LYS A 118 2.55 21.26 -6.27
N ALA A 119 1.70 20.44 -5.68
CA ALA A 119 1.03 20.74 -4.42
C ALA A 119 2.01 20.74 -3.24
N ARG A 120 2.94 19.77 -3.22
CA ARG A 120 3.91 19.54 -2.14
C ARG A 120 5.23 18.98 -2.69
N PRO A 121 6.11 19.84 -3.26
CA PRO A 121 7.36 19.38 -3.85
C PRO A 121 8.24 18.63 -2.84
N ASP A 122 8.38 19.14 -1.62
CA ASP A 122 9.21 18.53 -0.58
C ASP A 122 8.78 17.11 -0.17
N MET A 123 7.50 16.77 -0.39
CA MET A 123 6.95 15.47 -0.01
C MET A 123 7.02 14.45 -1.14
N PHE A 124 6.84 14.87 -2.40
CA PHE A 124 6.58 13.97 -3.53
C PHE A 124 7.64 13.99 -4.65
N THR A 125 8.68 14.81 -4.57
CA THR A 125 9.69 14.92 -5.64
C THR A 125 10.42 13.59 -5.88
N GLU A 126 10.84 12.93 -4.81
CA GLU A 126 11.54 11.64 -4.87
C GLU A 126 10.59 10.43 -4.86
N ALA A 127 9.29 10.65 -4.74
CA ALA A 127 8.32 9.56 -4.64
C ALA A 127 8.21 8.80 -5.97
N THR A 128 8.31 7.47 -5.91
CA THR A 128 8.00 6.60 -7.04
C THR A 128 6.48 6.57 -7.23
N THR A 129 6.02 6.88 -8.44
CA THR A 129 4.58 6.91 -8.76
C THR A 129 4.19 5.76 -9.68
N ARG A 130 2.96 5.26 -9.51
CA ARG A 130 2.32 4.30 -10.41
C ARG A 130 0.92 4.78 -10.76
N ASN A 131 0.54 4.60 -12.02
CA ASN A 131 -0.73 5.02 -12.56
C ASN A 131 -1.56 3.77 -12.85
N PHE A 132 -2.73 3.67 -12.23
CA PHE A 132 -3.67 2.59 -12.41
C PHE A 132 -5.02 3.15 -12.85
N TRP A 133 -5.82 2.25 -13.39
CA TRP A 133 -7.23 2.49 -13.73
C TRP A 133 -8.11 1.72 -12.74
N SER A 134 -9.24 2.31 -12.35
CA SER A 134 -10.20 1.68 -11.43
C SER A 134 -11.64 1.62 -11.95
N GLY A 135 -11.87 1.92 -13.24
CA GLY A 135 -13.22 2.00 -13.81
C GLY A 135 -14.05 3.16 -13.24
N GLY A 136 -15.25 3.36 -13.78
CA GLY A 136 -16.21 4.35 -13.30
C GLY A 136 -16.21 5.68 -14.07
N PRO A 137 -16.97 6.68 -13.60
CA PRO A 137 -17.03 7.99 -14.25
C PRO A 137 -15.71 8.74 -14.13
N SER A 138 -15.39 9.56 -15.13
CA SER A 138 -14.20 10.41 -15.10
C SER A 138 -14.31 11.53 -14.05
N GLY A 139 -13.17 12.02 -13.58
CA GLY A 139 -13.09 13.18 -12.67
C GLY A 139 -12.83 12.84 -11.21
N SER A 140 -12.38 11.63 -10.93
CA SER A 140 -12.07 11.15 -9.58
C SER A 140 -10.87 10.22 -9.59
N ALA A 141 -10.12 10.23 -8.50
CA ALA A 141 -9.02 9.30 -8.29
C ALA A 141 -8.87 8.93 -6.82
N ASP A 142 -8.49 7.69 -6.57
CA ASP A 142 -8.06 7.23 -5.27
C ASP A 142 -6.53 7.13 -5.23
N LEU A 143 -5.93 7.59 -4.14
CA LEU A 143 -4.50 7.59 -3.94
C LEU A 143 -4.14 6.79 -2.70
N GLU A 144 -3.10 5.97 -2.81
CA GLU A 144 -2.43 5.34 -1.68
C GLU A 144 -1.00 5.86 -1.57
N ILE A 145 -0.71 6.59 -0.48
CA ILE A 145 0.59 7.20 -0.23
C ILE A 145 1.30 6.41 0.87
N TYR A 146 2.41 5.79 0.51
CA TYR A 146 3.30 5.10 1.43
C TYR A 146 4.45 6.03 1.76
N PHE A 147 4.59 6.37 3.04
CA PHE A 147 5.65 7.24 3.52
C PHE A 147 6.86 6.43 3.95
N TYR A 148 8.03 7.06 3.86
CA TYR A 148 9.19 6.52 4.54
C TYR A 148 8.99 6.48 6.05
N THR A 149 9.61 5.48 6.67
CA THR A 149 9.83 5.36 8.11
C THR A 149 11.31 5.18 8.34
N ARG A 150 11.78 5.55 9.53
CA ARG A 150 13.04 5.01 10.03
C ARG A 150 12.77 3.70 10.73
#